data_AF-A0A521FHP9-F1
#
_entry.id   AF-A0A521FHP9-F1
#
_cell.length_a   1.000
_cell.length_b   1.000
_cell.length_c   1.000
_cell.angle_alpha   90.00
_cell.angle_beta   90.00
_cell.angle_gamma   90.00
#
_symmetry.space_group_name_H-M   'P 1'
#
loop_
_entity.id
_entity.type
_entity.pdbx_description
1 polymer ?
#
loop_
_entity_poly.entity_id
_entity_poly.type
_entity_poly.pdbx_seq_one_letter_code
_entity_poly.pdbx_strand_id
1 'polypeptide(L)'
;MATDTKTTLLNSAERAARRRGFDGFSYADLAADVGITKASIHHHFASKAALAVALMQRYYSDLETACGEIDQDHATGATRLAALIKRYRGALEGGQSLCLCVSFSTSTENLSADTIAEMNRFRTMMTEWLARVFSLGQGDGTILHVADPAAEAAATLPLLEGAQLAARVAQDPQRFEAAVQILSKRLVQ
;
A
#
# COMPACT_ATOMS: atom_id res chain seq x y z
N MET A 1 -23.45 11.44 2.05
CA MET A 1 -23.45 11.22 3.51
C MET A 1 -22.24 11.95 4.08
N ALA A 2 -22.39 12.71 5.17
CA ALA A 2 -21.24 13.32 5.83
C ALA A 2 -20.33 12.21 6.38
N THR A 3 -19.05 12.23 6.03
CA THR A 3 -18.05 11.31 6.58
C THR A 3 -17.93 11.55 8.08
N ASP A 4 -17.99 10.48 8.88
CA ASP A 4 -17.85 10.63 10.34
C ASP A 4 -16.44 11.14 10.72
N THR A 5 -16.31 11.72 11.91
CA THR A 5 -15.06 12.33 12.38
C THR A 5 -13.90 11.33 12.44
N LYS A 6 -14.17 10.05 12.79
CA LYS A 6 -13.14 9.01 12.87
C LYS A 6 -12.60 8.70 11.47
N THR A 7 -13.47 8.56 10.48
CA THR A 7 -13.09 8.34 9.08
C THR A 7 -12.32 9.54 8.53
N THR A 8 -12.75 10.77 8.84
CA THR A 8 -12.02 11.99 8.43
C THR A 8 -10.62 12.05 9.03
N LEU A 9 -10.48 11.67 10.31
CA LEU A 9 -9.18 11.56 10.98
C LEU A 9 -8.29 10.50 10.34
N LEU A 10 -8.82 9.32 10.03
CA LEU A 10 -8.06 8.27 9.36
C LEU A 10 -7.61 8.69 7.96
N ASN A 11 -8.43 9.42 7.20
CA ASN A 11 -8.06 9.96 5.90
C ASN A 11 -6.92 10.97 6.01
N SER A 12 -7.00 11.89 6.98
CA SER A 12 -5.93 12.86 7.27
C SER A 12 -4.64 12.16 7.69
N ALA A 13 -4.74 11.20 8.61
CA ALA A 13 -3.60 10.43 9.10
C ALA A 13 -2.94 9.61 7.99
N GLU A 14 -3.70 8.96 7.10
CA GLU A 14 -3.13 8.20 5.98
C GLU A 14 -2.34 9.09 5.03
N ARG A 15 -2.93 10.22 4.62
CA ARG A 15 -2.25 11.17 3.73
C ARG A 15 -0.96 11.66 4.37
N ALA A 16 -1.00 12.03 5.65
CA ALA A 16 0.16 12.49 6.39
C ALA A 16 1.23 11.39 6.50
N ALA A 17 0.84 10.17 6.86
CA ALA A 17 1.72 9.02 7.03
C ALA A 17 2.40 8.62 5.71
N ARG A 18 1.63 8.47 4.62
CA ARG A 18 2.18 8.07 3.32
C ARG A 18 3.12 9.12 2.71
N ARG A 19 2.98 10.37 3.13
CA ARG A 19 3.84 11.48 2.70
C ARG A 19 5.04 11.73 3.61
N ARG A 20 4.91 11.58 4.93
CA ARG A 20 5.93 12.02 5.90
C ARG A 20 6.44 10.91 6.82
N GLY A 21 5.91 9.69 6.69
CA GLY A 21 6.19 8.57 7.59
C GLY A 21 5.43 8.69 8.91
N PHE A 22 5.59 7.68 9.78
CA PHE A 22 4.93 7.64 11.08
C PHE A 22 5.32 8.84 11.96
N ASP A 23 6.61 9.16 12.04
CA ASP A 23 7.12 10.25 12.88
C ASP A 23 6.79 11.65 12.33
N GLY A 24 6.46 11.74 11.05
CA GLY A 24 6.25 13.00 10.36
C GLY A 24 4.90 13.69 10.59
N PHE A 25 4.06 13.21 11.50
CA PHE A 25 2.79 13.88 11.87
C PHE A 25 2.49 13.80 13.36
N SER A 26 1.70 14.77 13.86
CA SER A 26 1.25 14.86 15.24
C SER A 26 -0.27 14.95 15.35
N TYR A 27 -0.84 14.71 16.54
CA TYR A 27 -2.27 14.99 16.76
C TYR A 27 -2.61 16.48 16.59
N ALA A 28 -1.66 17.39 16.81
CA ALA A 28 -1.89 18.82 16.55
C ALA A 28 -2.04 19.07 15.05
N ASP A 29 -1.19 18.45 14.22
CA ASP A 29 -1.29 18.52 12.76
C ASP A 29 -2.65 18.00 12.28
N LEU A 30 -3.08 16.83 12.78
CA LEU A 30 -4.36 16.23 12.39
C LEU A 30 -5.56 17.05 12.86
N ALA A 31 -5.49 17.62 14.07
CA ALA A 31 -6.52 18.49 14.60
C ALA A 31 -6.70 19.74 13.73
N ALA A 32 -5.58 20.35 13.31
CA ALA A 32 -5.58 21.49 12.42
C ALA A 32 -6.10 21.12 11.01
N ASP A 33 -5.68 19.99 10.43
CA ASP A 33 -6.12 19.55 9.09
C ASP A 33 -7.63 19.22 9.05
N VAL A 34 -8.16 18.63 10.12
CA VAL A 34 -9.58 18.23 10.21
C VAL A 34 -10.47 19.36 10.74
N GLY A 35 -9.91 20.37 11.40
CA GLY A 35 -10.67 21.47 12.01
C GLY A 35 -11.35 21.09 13.32
N ILE A 36 -10.73 20.21 14.13
CA ILE A 36 -11.23 19.76 15.44
C ILE A 36 -10.21 20.01 16.55
N THR A 37 -10.60 19.77 17.81
CA THR A 37 -9.67 19.87 18.93
C THR A 37 -8.86 18.58 19.11
N LYS A 38 -7.65 18.70 19.69
CA LYS A 38 -6.85 17.52 20.07
C LYS A 38 -7.60 16.58 21.02
N ALA A 39 -8.44 17.12 21.91
CA ALA A 39 -9.28 16.33 22.82
C ALA A 39 -10.27 15.44 22.06
N SER A 40 -10.85 15.93 20.95
CA SER A 40 -11.73 15.14 20.08
C SER A 40 -10.98 13.96 19.42
N ILE A 41 -9.70 14.12 19.09
CA ILE A 41 -8.90 12.99 18.56
C ILE A 41 -8.72 11.91 19.61
N HIS A 42 -8.43 12.28 20.88
CA HIS A 42 -8.28 11.32 21.96
C HIS A 42 -9.56 10.54 22.27
N HIS A 43 -10.74 11.10 21.98
CA HIS A 43 -12.01 10.39 22.06
C HIS A 43 -12.09 9.24 21.04
N HIS A 44 -11.50 9.39 19.85
CA HIS A 44 -11.49 8.36 18.82
C HIS A 44 -10.28 7.41 18.91
N PHE A 45 -9.13 7.91 19.31
CA PHE A 45 -7.86 7.19 19.36
C PHE A 45 -7.07 7.57 20.62
N ALA A 46 -7.04 6.67 21.59
CA ALA A 46 -6.38 6.88 22.88
C ALA A 46 -4.90 7.29 22.75
N SER A 47 -4.20 6.76 21.73
CA SER A 47 -2.79 7.04 21.47
C SER A 47 -2.48 7.04 19.97
N LYS A 48 -1.36 7.65 19.57
CA LYS A 48 -0.86 7.61 18.19
C LYS A 48 -0.58 6.17 17.72
N ALA A 49 -0.19 5.28 18.64
CA ALA A 49 -0.06 3.85 18.35
C ALA A 49 -1.41 3.21 18.03
N ALA A 50 -2.47 3.50 18.80
CA ALA A 50 -3.82 3.02 18.50
C ALA A 50 -4.35 3.54 17.15
N LEU A 51 -4.04 4.81 16.81
CA LEU A 51 -4.31 5.37 15.49
C LEU A 51 -3.56 4.62 14.38
N ALA A 52 -2.28 4.28 14.58
CA ALA A 52 -1.47 3.57 13.59
C ALA A 52 -1.99 2.15 13.34
N VAL A 53 -2.39 1.42 14.38
CA VAL A 53 -3.05 0.11 14.25
C VAL A 53 -4.33 0.23 13.44
N ALA A 54 -5.22 1.16 13.82
CA ALA A 54 -6.48 1.37 13.10
C ALA A 54 -6.25 1.80 11.63
N LEU A 55 -5.19 2.57 11.38
CA LEU A 55 -4.80 2.98 10.04
C LEU A 55 -4.31 1.79 9.20
N MET A 56 -3.47 0.93 9.76
CA MET A 56 -3.00 -0.28 9.09
C MET A 56 -4.13 -1.28 8.83
N GLN A 57 -5.07 -1.42 9.76
CA GLN A 57 -6.26 -2.25 9.58
C GLN A 57 -7.14 -1.76 8.44
N ARG A 58 -7.39 -0.45 8.36
CA ARG A 58 -8.13 0.13 7.23
C ARG A 58 -7.36 -0.05 5.92
N TYR A 59 -6.06 0.23 5.91
CA TYR A 59 -5.21 0.07 4.73
C TYR A 59 -5.20 -1.38 4.21
N TYR A 60 -5.19 -2.35 5.12
CA TYR A 60 -5.38 -3.77 4.80
C TYR A 60 -6.71 -4.01 4.11
N SER A 61 -7.83 -3.61 4.72
CA SER A 61 -9.17 -3.86 4.18
C SER A 61 -9.39 -3.18 2.83
N ASP A 62 -8.84 -1.98 2.65
CA ASP A 62 -8.93 -1.22 1.40
C ASP A 62 -8.16 -1.92 0.27
N LEU A 63 -6.98 -2.52 0.56
CA LEU A 63 -6.23 -3.28 -0.44
C LEU A 63 -6.79 -4.67 -0.68
N GLU A 64 -7.26 -5.37 0.36
CA GLU A 64 -7.92 -6.67 0.22
C GLU A 64 -9.16 -6.56 -0.68
N THR A 65 -9.99 -5.54 -0.44
CA THR A 65 -11.16 -5.24 -1.28
C THR A 65 -10.75 -5.00 -2.72
N ALA A 66 -9.73 -4.17 -2.94
CA ALA A 66 -9.24 -3.87 -4.28
C ALA A 66 -8.64 -5.08 -5.00
N CYS A 67 -7.95 -5.97 -4.29
CA CYS A 67 -7.49 -7.24 -4.83
C CYS A 67 -8.67 -8.12 -5.26
N GLY A 68 -9.75 -8.15 -4.46
CA GLY A 68 -10.99 -8.82 -4.82
C GLY A 68 -11.70 -8.23 -6.04
N GLU A 69 -11.71 -6.90 -6.17
CA GLU A 69 -12.21 -6.19 -7.37
C GLU A 69 -11.38 -6.54 -8.60
N ILE A 70 -10.05 -6.51 -8.50
CA ILE A 70 -9.14 -6.93 -9.59
C ILE A 70 -9.42 -8.38 -10.00
N ASP A 71 -9.63 -9.28 -9.04
CA ASP A 71 -9.94 -10.68 -9.33
C ASP A 71 -11.27 -10.84 -10.09
N GLN A 72 -12.26 -9.97 -9.85
CA GLN A 72 -13.56 -9.98 -10.54
C GLN A 72 -13.48 -9.35 -11.93
N ASP A 73 -12.75 -8.24 -12.08
CA ASP A 73 -12.73 -7.44 -13.30
C ASP A 73 -11.74 -7.95 -14.36
N HIS A 74 -10.77 -8.79 -13.96
CA HIS A 74 -9.69 -9.26 -14.83
C HIS A 74 -9.62 -10.79 -14.89
N ALA A 75 -9.71 -11.32 -16.11
CA ALA A 75 -9.78 -12.76 -16.35
C ALA A 75 -8.44 -13.49 -16.25
N THR A 76 -7.32 -12.83 -16.57
CA THR A 76 -6.01 -13.48 -16.71
C THR A 76 -5.02 -13.02 -15.65
N GLY A 77 -4.01 -13.85 -15.36
CA GLY A 77 -2.94 -13.48 -14.44
C GLY A 77 -2.22 -12.19 -14.86
N ALA A 78 -1.95 -12.04 -16.16
CA ALA A 78 -1.32 -10.84 -16.71
C ALA A 78 -2.14 -9.56 -16.47
N THR A 79 -3.45 -9.61 -16.74
CA THR A 79 -4.32 -8.44 -16.59
C THR A 79 -4.51 -8.06 -15.12
N ARG A 80 -4.58 -9.04 -14.20
CA ARG A 80 -4.59 -8.81 -12.76
C ARG A 80 -3.30 -8.17 -12.26
N LEU A 81 -2.14 -8.68 -12.68
CA LEU A 81 -0.85 -8.13 -12.29
C LEU A 81 -0.65 -6.70 -12.85
N ALA A 82 -1.05 -6.47 -14.10
CA ALA A 82 -1.02 -5.13 -14.69
C ALA A 82 -1.92 -4.13 -13.92
N ALA A 83 -3.10 -4.57 -13.48
CA ALA A 83 -3.99 -3.76 -12.66
C ALA A 83 -3.37 -3.41 -11.30
N LEU A 84 -2.69 -4.36 -10.64
CA LEU A 84 -1.97 -4.09 -9.40
C LEU A 84 -0.83 -3.08 -9.62
N ILE A 85 -0.01 -3.27 -10.67
CA ILE A 85 1.07 -2.34 -11.03
C ILE A 85 0.51 -0.92 -11.23
N LYS A 86 -0.59 -0.80 -11.97
CA LYS A 86 -1.29 0.49 -12.19
C LYS A 86 -1.79 1.10 -10.87
N ARG A 87 -2.29 0.30 -9.93
CA ARG A 87 -2.73 0.76 -8.62
C ARG A 87 -1.57 1.33 -7.79
N TYR A 88 -0.46 0.60 -7.69
CA TYR A 88 0.75 1.09 -7.01
C TYR A 88 1.32 2.35 -7.67
N ARG A 89 1.23 2.43 -9.01
CA ARG A 89 1.63 3.61 -9.76
C ARG A 89 0.74 4.83 -9.47
N GLY A 90 -0.58 4.65 -9.42
CA GLY A 90 -1.54 5.71 -9.12
C GLY A 90 -1.43 6.21 -7.68
N ALA A 91 -1.08 5.33 -6.75
CA ALA A 91 -0.86 5.64 -5.34
C ALA A 91 0.33 6.58 -5.07
N LEU A 92 1.19 6.85 -6.05
CA LEU A 92 2.35 7.74 -5.89
C LEU A 92 2.00 9.22 -5.73
N GLU A 93 0.81 9.68 -6.15
CA GLU A 93 0.42 11.10 -6.11
C GLU A 93 1.51 12.05 -6.66
N GLY A 94 2.00 11.78 -7.88
CA GLY A 94 3.09 12.57 -8.47
C GLY A 94 4.46 12.38 -7.81
N GLY A 95 4.67 11.30 -7.06
CA GLY A 95 5.91 11.01 -6.35
C GLY A 95 5.94 11.48 -4.89
N GLN A 96 4.81 11.96 -4.36
CA GLN A 96 4.73 12.50 -2.99
C GLN A 96 4.29 11.46 -1.95
N SER A 97 3.71 10.34 -2.38
CA SER A 97 3.11 9.34 -1.50
C SER A 97 3.71 7.96 -1.73
N LEU A 98 3.86 7.18 -0.67
CA LEU A 98 4.36 5.80 -0.70
C LEU A 98 3.28 4.81 -0.25
N CYS A 99 3.52 3.52 -0.45
CA CYS A 99 2.87 2.46 0.31
C CYS A 99 3.00 2.75 1.82
N LEU A 100 1.93 2.55 2.58
CA LEU A 100 1.91 2.84 4.02
C LEU A 100 2.97 2.00 4.76
N CYS A 101 3.10 0.71 4.44
CA CYS A 101 4.13 -0.17 5.02
C CYS A 101 5.54 0.36 4.80
N VAL A 102 5.85 0.92 3.63
CA VAL A 102 7.16 1.51 3.32
C VAL A 102 7.38 2.78 4.14
N SER A 103 6.37 3.64 4.23
CA SER A 103 6.47 4.88 5.01
C SER A 103 6.60 4.64 6.52
N PHE A 104 6.09 3.51 7.01
CA PHE A 104 6.19 3.12 8.42
C PHE A 104 7.48 2.36 8.72
N SER A 105 8.06 1.64 7.74
CA SER A 105 9.27 0.85 7.97
C SER A 105 10.51 1.68 8.32
N THR A 106 10.50 3.00 8.08
CA THR A 106 11.61 3.88 8.49
C THR A 106 11.55 4.27 9.97
N SER A 107 10.48 3.91 10.68
CA SER A 107 10.22 4.33 12.06
C SER A 107 9.97 3.11 12.97
N THR A 108 10.47 1.93 12.62
CA THR A 108 10.15 0.66 13.34
C THR A 108 10.44 0.71 14.83
N GLU A 109 11.44 1.48 15.25
CA GLU A 109 11.83 1.69 16.65
C GLU A 109 10.75 2.44 17.46
N ASN A 110 9.90 3.23 16.78
CA ASN A 110 8.82 4.02 17.37
C ASN A 110 7.43 3.37 17.19
N LEU A 111 7.34 2.23 16.51
CA LEU A 111 6.09 1.52 16.28
C LEU A 111 5.79 0.53 17.41
N SER A 112 4.51 0.38 17.75
CA SER A 112 4.08 -0.70 18.65
C SER A 112 4.20 -2.06 17.99
N ALA A 113 4.35 -3.12 18.79
CA ALA A 113 4.31 -4.50 18.32
C ALA A 113 3.05 -4.81 17.51
N ASP A 114 1.89 -4.27 17.93
CA ASP A 114 0.62 -4.42 17.20
C ASP A 114 0.66 -3.76 15.82
N THR A 115 1.31 -2.60 15.69
CA THR A 115 1.44 -1.94 14.38
C THR A 115 2.32 -2.77 13.45
N ILE A 116 3.45 -3.30 13.96
CA ILE A 116 4.33 -4.20 13.22
C ILE A 116 3.59 -5.48 12.82
N ALA A 117 2.74 -6.03 13.70
CA ALA A 117 1.93 -7.20 13.39
C ALA A 117 0.95 -6.94 12.23
N GLU A 118 0.26 -5.79 12.23
CA GLU A 118 -0.63 -5.42 11.12
C GLU A 118 0.13 -5.16 9.80
N MET A 119 1.33 -4.58 9.86
CA MET A 119 2.21 -4.45 8.68
C MET A 119 2.60 -5.81 8.10
N ASN A 120 2.94 -6.78 8.94
CA ASN A 120 3.24 -8.13 8.49
C ASN A 120 2.00 -8.84 7.94
N ARG A 121 0.83 -8.67 8.59
CA ARG A 121 -0.45 -9.20 8.11
C ARG A 121 -0.79 -8.69 6.71
N PHE A 122 -0.58 -7.39 6.46
CA PHE A 122 -0.71 -6.80 5.13
C PHE A 122 0.25 -7.42 4.12
N ARG A 123 1.53 -7.53 4.45
CA ARG A 123 2.54 -8.09 3.54
C ARG A 123 2.26 -9.55 3.20
N THR A 124 1.81 -10.35 4.17
CA THR A 124 1.41 -11.74 3.96
C THR A 124 0.23 -11.81 3.00
N MET A 125 -0.86 -11.06 3.24
CA MET A 125 -2.02 -11.03 2.34
C MET A 125 -1.65 -10.66 0.91
N MET A 126 -0.84 -9.61 0.73
CA MET A 126 -0.38 -9.18 -0.59
C MET A 126 0.48 -10.24 -1.29
N THR A 127 1.39 -10.88 -0.57
CA THR A 127 2.26 -11.92 -1.12
C THR A 127 1.46 -13.17 -1.50
N GLU A 128 0.49 -13.58 -0.67
CA GLU A 128 -0.40 -14.69 -0.98
C GLU A 128 -1.28 -14.40 -2.19
N TRP A 129 -1.82 -13.18 -2.31
CA TRP A 129 -2.59 -12.77 -3.48
C TRP A 129 -1.74 -12.77 -4.75
N LEU A 130 -0.54 -12.19 -4.70
CA LEU A 130 0.40 -12.20 -5.82
C LEU A 130 0.76 -13.64 -6.25
N ALA A 131 0.97 -14.55 -5.31
CA ALA A 131 1.29 -15.95 -5.63
C ALA A 131 0.13 -16.62 -6.40
N ARG A 132 -1.13 -16.32 -6.04
CA ARG A 132 -2.30 -16.78 -6.81
C ARG A 132 -2.34 -16.18 -8.21
N VAL A 133 -2.02 -14.89 -8.35
CA VAL A 133 -1.96 -14.22 -9.67
C VAL A 133 -0.87 -14.79 -10.55
N PHE A 134 0.32 -15.06 -10.01
CA PHE A 134 1.39 -15.72 -10.76
C PHE A 134 1.06 -17.16 -11.13
N SER A 135 0.40 -17.92 -10.23
CA SER A 135 -0.06 -19.28 -10.53
C SER A 135 -1.12 -19.28 -11.64
N LEU A 136 -2.07 -18.34 -11.61
CA LEU A 136 -3.03 -18.15 -12.69
C LEU A 136 -2.33 -17.81 -14.01
N GLY A 137 -1.42 -16.83 -13.98
CA GLY A 137 -0.64 -16.38 -15.14
C GLY A 137 0.25 -17.46 -15.76
N GLN A 138 0.74 -18.38 -14.93
CA GLN A 138 1.48 -19.55 -15.38
C GLN A 138 0.55 -20.57 -16.05
N GLY A 139 -0.63 -20.81 -15.47
CA GLY A 139 -1.60 -21.77 -15.98
C GLY A 139 -2.30 -21.31 -17.26
N ASP A 140 -2.61 -20.03 -17.37
CA ASP A 140 -3.22 -19.42 -18.58
C ASP A 140 -2.18 -18.99 -19.63
N GLY A 141 -0.88 -19.09 -19.31
CA GLY A 141 0.22 -18.73 -20.21
C GLY A 141 0.42 -17.23 -20.43
N THR A 142 -0.30 -16.38 -19.71
CA THR A 142 -0.25 -14.91 -19.90
C THR A 142 0.91 -14.24 -19.17
N ILE A 143 1.55 -14.90 -18.20
CA ILE A 143 2.79 -14.43 -17.59
C ILE A 143 3.94 -15.35 -17.99
N LEU A 144 4.86 -14.82 -18.80
CA LEU A 144 6.00 -15.58 -19.29
C LEU A 144 7.02 -15.86 -18.18
N HIS A 145 7.70 -17.01 -18.29
CA HIS A 145 8.84 -17.41 -17.46
C HIS A 145 8.56 -17.49 -15.95
N VAL A 146 7.32 -17.80 -15.54
CA VAL A 146 7.00 -18.09 -14.13
C VAL A 146 7.58 -19.46 -13.78
N ALA A 147 8.65 -19.48 -12.99
CA ALA A 147 9.27 -20.73 -12.48
C ALA A 147 8.61 -21.19 -11.17
N ASP A 148 8.51 -20.27 -10.20
CA ASP A 148 7.88 -20.49 -8.90
C ASP A 148 6.98 -19.29 -8.55
N PRO A 149 5.64 -19.45 -8.58
CA PRO A 149 4.71 -18.38 -8.24
C PRO A 149 4.94 -17.73 -6.86
N ALA A 150 5.38 -18.50 -5.86
CA ALA A 150 5.61 -17.98 -4.51
C ALA A 150 6.87 -17.10 -4.48
N ALA A 151 7.95 -17.53 -5.14
CA ALA A 151 9.17 -16.73 -5.26
C ALA A 151 8.93 -15.44 -6.06
N GLU A 152 8.16 -15.51 -7.14
CA GLU A 152 7.77 -14.35 -7.95
C GLU A 152 6.98 -13.32 -7.12
N ALA A 153 6.04 -13.81 -6.30
CA ALA A 153 5.27 -12.97 -5.39
C ALA A 153 6.17 -12.27 -4.35
N ALA A 154 7.07 -13.04 -3.72
CA ALA A 154 8.00 -12.52 -2.72
C ALA A 154 8.95 -11.45 -3.29
N ALA A 155 9.31 -11.54 -4.56
CA ALA A 155 10.13 -10.54 -5.25
C ALA A 155 9.31 -9.33 -5.74
N THR A 156 8.07 -9.55 -6.17
CA THR A 156 7.24 -8.52 -6.82
C THR A 156 6.77 -7.45 -5.85
N LEU A 157 6.34 -7.79 -4.64
CA LEU A 157 5.88 -6.78 -3.68
C LEU A 157 6.99 -5.77 -3.33
N PRO A 158 8.22 -6.19 -2.92
CA PRO A 158 9.34 -5.27 -2.72
C PRO A 158 9.73 -4.49 -3.99
N LEU A 159 9.61 -5.09 -5.19
CA LEU A 159 9.86 -4.38 -6.44
C LEU A 159 8.91 -3.18 -6.61
N LEU A 160 7.61 -3.37 -6.38
CA LEU A 160 6.62 -2.29 -6.49
C LEU A 160 6.86 -1.19 -5.45
N GLU A 161 7.19 -1.59 -4.22
CA GLU A 161 7.52 -0.67 -3.12
C GLU A 161 8.81 0.11 -3.37
N GLY A 162 9.85 -0.56 -3.85
CA GLY A 162 11.13 0.04 -4.25
C GLY A 162 10.98 0.97 -5.46
N ALA A 163 10.13 0.62 -6.42
CA ALA A 163 9.79 1.47 -7.55
C ALA A 163 9.15 2.80 -7.10
N GLN A 164 8.31 2.76 -6.07
CA GLN A 164 7.73 3.99 -5.49
C GLN A 164 8.81 4.85 -4.81
N LEU A 165 9.74 4.24 -4.07
CA LEU A 165 10.86 4.95 -3.47
C LEU A 165 11.75 5.62 -4.52
N ALA A 166 12.11 4.90 -5.58
CA ALA A 166 12.92 5.43 -6.68
C ALA A 166 12.26 6.64 -7.36
N ALA A 167 10.96 6.54 -7.65
CA ALA A 167 10.18 7.65 -8.23
C ALA A 167 10.09 8.85 -7.30
N ARG A 168 9.89 8.61 -6.00
CA ARG A 168 9.82 9.66 -4.99
C ARG A 168 11.13 10.43 -4.88
N VAL A 169 12.27 9.74 -4.76
CA VAL A 169 13.58 10.41 -4.63
C VAL A 169 13.92 11.21 -5.87
N ALA A 170 13.61 10.67 -7.05
CA ALA A 170 13.85 11.38 -8.32
C ALA A 170 12.87 12.51 -8.60
N GLN A 171 11.76 12.63 -7.85
CA GLN A 171 10.61 13.47 -8.19
C GLN A 171 10.13 13.24 -9.64
N ASP A 172 10.28 11.99 -10.10
CA ASP A 172 10.03 11.59 -11.47
C ASP A 172 9.23 10.30 -11.44
N PRO A 173 7.92 10.38 -11.72
CA PRO A 173 7.08 9.21 -11.73
C PRO A 173 7.55 8.14 -12.71
N GLN A 174 8.22 8.51 -13.82
CA GLN A 174 8.70 7.57 -14.86
C GLN A 174 9.70 6.53 -14.32
N ARG A 175 10.34 6.80 -13.17
CA ARG A 175 11.21 5.83 -12.51
C ARG A 175 10.44 4.61 -12.00
N PHE A 176 9.15 4.75 -11.69
CA PHE A 176 8.32 3.61 -11.35
C PHE A 176 8.16 2.71 -12.58
N GLU A 177 7.79 3.26 -13.73
CA GLU A 177 7.63 2.53 -14.99
C GLU A 177 8.93 1.83 -15.40
N ALA A 178 10.07 2.53 -15.27
CA ALA A 178 11.39 1.95 -15.56
C ALA A 178 11.71 0.75 -14.64
N ALA A 179 11.41 0.86 -13.34
CA ALA A 179 11.67 -0.21 -12.37
C ALA A 179 10.83 -1.47 -12.65
N VAL A 180 9.56 -1.30 -13.03
CA VAL A 180 8.64 -2.43 -13.29
C VAL A 180 8.67 -2.92 -14.74
N GLN A 181 9.50 -2.33 -15.60
CA GLN A 181 9.50 -2.60 -17.05
C GLN A 181 9.82 -4.06 -17.37
N ILE A 182 10.80 -4.67 -16.67
CA ILE A 182 11.19 -6.07 -16.90
C ILE A 182 10.03 -7.00 -16.55
N LEU A 183 9.35 -6.76 -15.42
CA LEU A 183 8.16 -7.51 -15.04
C LEU A 183 7.03 -7.32 -16.06
N SER A 184 6.79 -6.08 -16.48
CA SER A 184 5.69 -5.74 -17.40
C SER A 184 5.87 -6.36 -18.79
N LYS A 185 7.10 -6.51 -19.28
CA LYS A 185 7.40 -7.16 -20.57
C LYS A 185 7.06 -8.65 -20.60
N ARG A 186 6.86 -9.29 -19.44
CA ARG A 186 6.47 -10.70 -19.34
C ARG A 186 4.96 -10.90 -19.47
N LEU A 187 4.17 -9.82 -19.39
CA LEU A 187 2.71 -9.87 -19.45
C LEU A 187 2.29 -9.88 -20.92
N VAL A 188 1.69 -10.98 -21.37
CA VAL A 188 1.16 -11.14 -22.73
C VAL A 188 -0.36 -11.23 -22.72
N GLN A 189 -0.98 -10.96 -23.87
CA GLN A 189 -2.43 -11.04 -24.06
C GLN A 189 -2.89 -12.46 -24.35
#